data_AF-A0A932LL57-F1
#
_entry.id   AF-A0A932LL57-F1
#
_cell.length_a   1.000
_cell.length_b   1.000
_cell.length_c   1.000
_cell.angle_alpha   90.00
_cell.angle_beta   90.00
_cell.angle_gamma   90.00
#
_symmetry.space_group_name_H-M   'P 1'
#
loop_
_entity.id
_entity.type
_entity.pdbx_description
1 polymer ?
#
loop_
_entity_poly.entity_id
_entity_poly.type
_entity_poly.pdbx_seq_one_letter_code
_entity_poly.pdbx_strand_id
1 'polypeptide(L)'
;MQPDLEGTLLNAETYSWELASGTLRELAARSIPVVFCTSKTRAETGPLQDAMGVHDPFIVESGGALCLPDETIVLGAPYEEILDRFRQLKQLTGGAVLGFSDLTNEELAREAGLTVGQAALARRREYEEPF
;
A
#
# COMPACT_ATOMS: atom_id res chain seq x y z
N MET A 1 -11.32 -0.46 7.77
CA MET A 1 -10.40 0.57 7.26
C MET A 1 -9.41 0.87 8.37
N GLN A 2 -8.22 0.28 8.30
CA GLN A 2 -7.15 0.54 9.25
C GLN A 2 -6.51 1.88 8.85
N PRO A 3 -6.46 2.89 9.73
CA PRO A 3 -5.83 4.17 9.39
C PRO A 3 -4.34 3.92 9.17
N ASP A 4 -3.88 4.23 7.96
CA ASP A 4 -2.48 4.11 7.56
C ASP A 4 -1.95 5.49 7.13
N LEU A 5 -1.22 5.59 6.02
CA LEU A 5 -0.98 6.83 5.30
C LEU A 5 -2.29 7.61 5.02
N GLU A 6 -3.36 6.93 4.60
CA GLU A 6 -4.69 7.49 4.35
C GLU A 6 -5.43 7.79 5.66
N GLY A 7 -5.95 9.01 5.77
CA GLY A 7 -6.60 9.50 6.97
C GLY A 7 -5.63 10.03 8.03
N THR A 8 -4.31 9.86 7.84
CA THR A 8 -3.27 10.43 8.72
C THR A 8 -2.45 11.49 7.99
N LEU A 9 -1.67 11.08 6.98
CA LEU A 9 -0.80 11.97 6.21
C LEU A 9 -1.46 12.39 4.88
N LEU A 10 -2.18 11.47 4.26
CA LEU A 10 -2.99 11.71 3.08
C LEU A 10 -4.43 11.98 3.51
N ASN A 11 -5.04 13.01 2.94
CA ASN A 11 -6.48 13.20 3.06
C ASN A 11 -7.21 12.01 2.39
N ALA A 12 -8.09 11.35 3.14
CA ALA A 12 -8.73 10.11 2.69
C ALA A 12 -9.67 10.29 1.48
N GLU A 13 -10.18 11.49 1.22
CA GLU A 13 -11.11 11.77 0.13
C GLU A 13 -10.41 12.29 -1.13
N THR A 14 -9.36 13.09 -0.95
CA THR A 14 -8.68 13.81 -2.04
C THR A 14 -7.31 13.24 -2.37
N TYR A 15 -6.81 12.32 -1.55
CA TYR A 15 -5.44 11.78 -1.63
C TYR A 15 -4.35 12.85 -1.49
N SER A 16 -4.72 14.07 -1.10
CA SER A 16 -3.81 15.21 -0.98
C SER A 16 -3.02 15.17 0.32
N TRP A 17 -1.74 15.49 0.23
CA TRP A 17 -0.80 15.64 1.35
C TRP A 17 -0.39 17.10 1.58
N GLU A 18 -0.98 18.05 0.84
CA GLU A 18 -0.57 19.46 0.88
C GLU A 18 -0.65 20.07 2.29
N LEU A 19 -1.64 19.64 3.09
CA LEU A 19 -1.79 20.04 4.49
C LEU A 19 -0.61 19.60 5.35
N ALA A 20 0.02 18.46 5.03
CA ALA A 20 1.19 17.94 5.73
C ALA A 20 2.52 18.50 5.20
N SER A 21 2.53 19.14 4.02
CA SER A 21 3.75 19.58 3.34
C SER A 21 4.64 20.50 4.16
N GLY A 22 4.05 21.38 4.98
CA GLY A 22 4.80 22.27 5.88
C GLY A 22 5.51 21.50 6.99
N THR A 23 4.80 20.55 7.60
CA THR A 23 5.34 19.67 8.64
C THR A 23 6.45 18.78 8.10
N LEU A 24 6.25 18.17 6.92
CA LEU A 24 7.28 17.34 6.29
C LEU A 24 8.57 18.13 6.02
N ARG A 25 8.46 19.37 5.54
CA ARG A 25 9.61 20.27 5.34
C ARG A 25 10.33 20.60 6.65
N GLU A 26 9.58 20.86 7.73
CA GLU A 26 10.16 21.15 9.05
C GLU A 26 10.90 19.93 9.64
N LEU A 27 10.33 18.73 9.49
CA LEU A 27 10.97 17.48 9.92
C LEU A 27 12.27 17.24 9.13
N ALA A 28 12.24 17.43 7.81
CA ALA A 28 13.42 17.34 6.97
C ALA A 28 14.51 18.34 7.37
N ALA A 29 14.15 19.60 7.64
CA ALA A 29 15.08 20.64 8.08
C ALA A 29 15.75 20.33 9.43
N ARG A 30 15.11 19.52 10.28
CA ARG A 30 15.63 19.06 11.56
C ARG A 30 16.30 17.68 11.49
N SER A 31 16.41 17.10 10.30
CA SER A 31 16.93 15.74 10.10
C SER A 31 16.18 14.68 10.92
N ILE A 32 14.86 14.86 11.09
CA ILE A 32 13.99 13.88 11.75
C ILE A 32 13.42 12.96 10.66
N PRO A 33 13.67 11.65 10.71
CA PRO A 33 13.22 10.71 9.69
C PRO A 33 11.69 10.52 9.72
N VAL A 34 11.08 10.35 8.55
CA VAL A 34 9.66 10.07 8.38
C VAL A 34 9.48 8.70 7.73
N VAL A 35 9.22 7.68 8.54
CA VAL A 35 8.99 6.31 8.07
C VAL A 35 7.52 6.10 7.72
N PHE A 36 7.23 5.85 6.46
CA PHE A 36 5.89 5.44 6.04
C PHE A 36 5.59 4.01 6.50
N CYS A 37 4.38 3.79 7.01
CA CYS A 37 3.86 2.47 7.37
C CYS A 37 2.44 2.35 6.80
N THR A 38 2.25 1.44 5.84
CA THR A 38 1.05 1.41 5.01
C THR A 38 0.63 0.02 4.56
N SER A 39 -0.66 -0.15 4.28
CA SER A 39 -1.22 -1.33 3.60
C SER A 39 -1.00 -1.28 2.07
N LYS A 40 -0.44 -0.18 1.57
CA LYS A 40 -0.10 -0.01 0.14
C LYS A 40 1.05 -0.89 -0.26
N THR A 41 1.04 -1.22 -1.53
CA THR A 41 2.14 -1.90 -2.22
C THR A 41 3.38 -1.00 -2.27
N ARG A 42 4.54 -1.61 -2.51
CA ARG A 42 5.76 -0.86 -2.85
C ARG A 42 5.57 0.00 -4.10
N ALA A 43 4.81 -0.51 -5.08
CA ALA A 43 4.54 0.18 -6.34
C ALA A 43 3.73 1.47 -6.15
N GLU A 44 2.86 1.53 -5.14
CA GLU A 44 2.14 2.76 -4.77
C GLU A 44 3.00 3.71 -3.93
N THR A 45 3.87 3.17 -3.08
CA THR A 45 4.59 3.96 -2.08
C THR A 45 5.73 4.77 -2.69
N GLY A 46 6.45 4.25 -3.69
CA GLY A 46 7.54 4.97 -4.37
C GLY A 46 7.10 6.33 -4.95
N PRO A 47 6.04 6.39 -5.79
CA PRO A 47 5.53 7.66 -6.30
C PRO A 47 5.08 8.64 -5.20
N LEU A 48 4.57 8.13 -4.07
CA LEU A 48 4.18 8.93 -2.92
C LEU A 48 5.40 9.54 -2.21
N GLN A 49 6.46 8.75 -2.03
CA GLN A 49 7.75 9.21 -1.50
C GLN A 49 8.33 10.34 -2.37
N ASP A 50 8.37 10.13 -3.68
CA ASP A 50 8.86 11.12 -4.65
C ASP A 50 8.04 12.41 -4.61
N ALA A 51 6.71 12.29 -4.57
CA ALA A 51 5.83 13.46 -4.50
C ALA A 51 6.02 14.25 -3.19
N MET A 52 6.21 13.56 -2.07
CA MET A 52 6.34 14.16 -0.74
C MET A 52 7.78 14.58 -0.38
N GLY A 53 8.78 14.19 -1.17
CA GLY A 53 10.19 14.39 -0.85
C GLY A 53 10.66 13.61 0.38
N VAL A 54 10.02 12.47 0.67
CA VAL A 54 10.32 11.61 1.82
C VAL A 54 10.90 10.30 1.32
N HIS A 55 12.23 10.16 1.40
CA HIS A 55 12.96 9.00 0.88
C HIS A 55 13.55 8.12 2.00
N ASP A 56 13.05 8.28 3.22
CA ASP A 56 13.40 7.42 4.35
C ASP A 56 12.91 5.97 4.11
N PRO A 57 13.46 4.99 4.85
CA PRO A 57 12.91 3.64 4.88
C PRO A 57 11.40 3.60 5.11
N PHE A 58 10.73 2.58 4.59
CA PHE A 58 9.27 2.45 4.68
C PHE A 58 8.80 1.01 4.79
N ILE A 59 7.62 0.83 5.35
CA ILE A 59 6.95 -0.45 5.59
C ILE A 59 5.71 -0.54 4.70
N VAL A 60 5.61 -1.64 3.95
CA VAL A 60 4.53 -1.88 2.98
C VAL A 60 3.67 -3.09 3.37
N GLU A 61 2.50 -3.18 2.75
CA GLU A 61 1.57 -4.32 2.85
C GLU A 61 1.40 -4.78 4.30
N SER A 62 1.09 -3.81 5.17
CA SER A 62 0.71 -4.04 6.56
C SER A 62 1.80 -4.72 7.39
N GLY A 63 3.08 -4.49 7.03
CA GLY A 63 4.22 -5.12 7.68
C GLY A 63 4.80 -6.32 6.93
N GLY A 64 4.34 -6.60 5.71
CA GLY A 64 4.87 -7.65 4.86
C GLY A 64 6.36 -7.47 4.52
N ALA A 65 6.81 -6.24 4.36
CA ALA A 65 8.23 -5.94 4.19
C ALA A 65 8.64 -4.56 4.71
N LEU A 66 9.88 -4.47 5.16
CA LEU A 66 10.61 -3.23 5.43
C LEU A 66 11.57 -2.96 4.26
N CYS A 67 11.38 -1.84 3.57
CA CYS A 67 12.20 -1.42 2.44
C CYS A 67 13.25 -0.42 2.93
N LEU A 68 14.53 -0.80 2.82
CA LEU A 68 15.71 0.02 3.11
C LEU A 68 16.32 0.51 1.77
N PRO A 69 17.24 1.49 1.78
CA PRO A 69 17.87 1.98 0.55
C PRO A 69 18.59 0.90 -0.27
N ASP A 70 19.25 -0.04 0.42
CA ASP A 70 20.12 -1.03 -0.21
C ASP A 70 19.55 -2.47 -0.16
N GLU A 71 18.50 -2.70 0.63
CA GLU A 71 17.93 -4.04 0.80
C GLU A 71 16.44 -4.00 1.20
N THR A 72 15.78 -5.15 1.08
CA THR A 72 14.42 -5.35 1.58
C THR A 72 14.43 -6.48 2.60
N ILE A 73 13.93 -6.20 3.81
CA ILE A 73 13.70 -7.23 4.83
C ILE A 73 12.26 -7.73 4.68
N VAL A 74 12.12 -8.96 4.22
CA VAL A 74 10.82 -9.64 4.06
C VAL A 74 10.40 -10.27 5.39
N LEU A 75 9.18 -9.95 5.84
CA LEU A 75 8.60 -10.45 7.09
C LEU A 75 7.33 -11.27 6.86
N GLY A 76 6.60 -10.96 5.79
CA GLY A 76 5.39 -11.66 5.37
C GLY A 76 5.65 -12.88 4.49
N ALA A 77 4.60 -13.67 4.27
CA ALA A 77 4.65 -14.75 3.29
C ALA A 77 4.64 -14.17 1.86
N PRO A 78 5.33 -14.80 0.90
CA PRO A 78 5.26 -14.39 -0.50
C PRO A 78 3.82 -14.46 -1.03
N TYR A 79 3.43 -13.51 -1.86
CA TYR A 79 2.07 -13.40 -2.40
C TYR A 79 1.57 -14.67 -3.09
N GLU A 80 2.44 -15.41 -3.78
CA GLU A 80 2.05 -16.69 -4.41
C GLU A 80 1.56 -17.72 -3.39
N GLU A 81 2.21 -17.84 -2.22
CA GLU A 81 1.77 -18.72 -1.14
C GLU A 81 0.42 -18.26 -0.57
N ILE A 82 0.25 -16.95 -0.42
CA ILE A 82 -1.01 -16.35 0.04
C ILE A 82 -2.14 -16.67 -0.94
N LEU A 83 -1.91 -16.52 -2.24
CA LEU A 83 -2.91 -16.84 -3.27
C LEU A 83 -3.28 -18.32 -3.27
N ASP A 84 -2.33 -19.22 -3.04
CA ASP A 84 -2.62 -20.65 -2.94
C ASP A 84 -3.55 -20.96 -1.75
N ARG A 85 -3.31 -20.33 -0.59
CA ARG A 85 -4.20 -20.44 0.57
C ARG A 85 -5.55 -19.78 0.33
N PHE A 86 -5.56 -18.62 -0.33
CA PHE A 86 -6.78 -17.90 -0.65
C PHE A 86 -7.68 -18.69 -1.60
N ARG A 87 -7.11 -19.36 -2.62
CA ARG A 87 -7.86 -20.28 -3.50
C ARG A 87 -8.51 -21.44 -2.72
N GLN A 88 -7.83 -21.98 -1.71
CA GLN A 88 -8.42 -23.02 -0.84
C GLN A 88 -9.61 -22.45 -0.04
N LEU A 89 -9.48 -21.24 0.51
CA LEU A 89 -10.58 -20.56 1.20
C LEU A 89 -11.78 -20.30 0.26
N LYS A 90 -11.52 -19.90 -0.98
CA LYS A 90 -12.56 -19.72 -1.99
C LYS A 90 -13.33 -21.00 -2.27
N GLN A 91 -12.65 -22.15 -2.35
CA GLN A 91 -13.32 -23.44 -2.52
C GLN A 91 -14.22 -23.79 -1.34
N LEU A 92 -13.77 -23.55 -0.11
CA LEU A 92 -14.52 -23.82 1.12
C LEU A 92 -15.77 -22.91 1.27
N THR A 93 -15.71 -21.70 0.72
CA THR A 93 -16.78 -20.71 0.78
C THR A 93 -17.71 -20.73 -0.43
N GLY A 94 -17.49 -21.66 -1.38
CA GLY A 94 -18.26 -21.72 -2.62
C GLY A 94 -18.05 -20.51 -3.55
N GLY A 95 -16.90 -19.84 -3.44
CA GLY A 95 -16.55 -18.66 -4.24
C GLY A 95 -17.15 -17.35 -3.74
N ALA A 96 -17.67 -17.30 -2.51
CA ALA A 96 -18.29 -16.10 -1.95
C ALA A 96 -17.28 -14.98 -1.59
N VAL A 97 -16.00 -15.30 -1.48
CA VAL A 97 -14.92 -14.34 -1.18
C VAL A 97 -14.20 -13.98 -2.48
N LEU A 98 -14.09 -12.67 -2.75
CA LEU A 98 -13.38 -12.10 -3.90
C LEU A 98 -12.21 -11.28 -3.38
N GLY A 99 -11.01 -11.53 -3.91
CA GLY A 99 -9.82 -10.75 -3.57
C GLY A 99 -9.37 -9.85 -4.71
N PHE A 100 -8.35 -9.03 -4.46
CA PHE A 100 -7.74 -8.17 -5.49
C PHE A 100 -7.22 -8.96 -6.70
N SER A 101 -6.80 -10.21 -6.50
CA SER A 101 -6.38 -11.12 -7.56
C SER A 101 -7.51 -11.49 -8.52
N ASP A 102 -8.77 -11.40 -8.09
CA ASP A 102 -9.95 -11.71 -8.89
C ASP A 102 -10.48 -10.52 -9.70
N LEU A 103 -10.12 -9.30 -9.31
CA LEU A 103 -10.62 -8.07 -9.92
C LEU A 103 -9.70 -7.58 -11.04
N THR A 104 -10.28 -7.04 -12.10
CA THR A 104 -9.55 -6.22 -13.07
C THR A 104 -9.16 -4.86 -12.47
N ASN A 105 -8.26 -4.11 -13.14
CA ASN A 105 -7.91 -2.77 -12.68
C ASN A 105 -9.13 -1.83 -12.71
N GLU A 106 -10.01 -2.01 -13.70
CA GLU A 106 -11.24 -1.25 -13.88
C GLU A 106 -12.26 -1.55 -12.77
N GLU A 107 -12.45 -2.83 -12.44
CA GLU A 107 -13.32 -3.23 -11.34
C GLU A 107 -12.78 -2.70 -10.01
N LEU A 108 -11.50 -2.91 -9.73
CA LEU A 108 -10.88 -2.42 -8.49
C LEU A 108 -10.96 -0.89 -8.39
N ALA A 109 -10.69 -0.17 -9.49
CA ALA A 109 -10.82 1.28 -9.54
C ALA A 109 -12.23 1.75 -9.15
N ARG A 110 -13.26 1.07 -9.67
CA ARG A 110 -14.65 1.37 -9.36
C ARG A 110 -14.99 1.09 -7.90
N GLU A 111 -14.59 -0.07 -7.37
CA GLU A 111 -14.93 -0.47 -5.99
C GLU A 111 -14.18 0.37 -4.94
N ALA A 112 -12.91 0.71 -5.20
CA ALA A 112 -12.05 1.41 -4.25
C ALA A 112 -12.01 2.94 -4.44
N GLY A 113 -12.73 3.49 -5.42
CA GLY A 113 -12.72 4.93 -5.71
C GLY A 113 -11.37 5.43 -6.23
N LEU A 114 -10.60 4.58 -6.90
CA LEU A 114 -9.27 4.86 -7.44
C LEU A 114 -9.34 5.17 -8.94
N THR A 115 -8.30 5.80 -9.47
CA THR A 115 -8.06 5.76 -10.92
C THR A 115 -7.60 4.37 -11.34
N VAL A 116 -7.80 4.00 -12.61
CA VAL A 116 -7.31 2.72 -13.16
C VAL A 116 -5.79 2.57 -12.99
N GLY A 117 -5.03 3.67 -13.09
CA GLY A 117 -3.59 3.67 -12.84
C GLY A 117 -3.23 3.37 -11.39
N GLN A 118 -3.92 4.00 -10.42
CA GLN A 118 -3.75 3.69 -9.00
C GLN A 118 -4.14 2.24 -8.69
N ALA A 119 -5.26 1.76 -9.24
CA ALA A 119 -5.67 0.35 -9.08
C ALA A 119 -4.63 -0.62 -9.65
N ALA A 120 -3.99 -0.29 -10.77
CA ALA A 120 -2.91 -1.09 -11.35
C ALA A 120 -1.68 -1.17 -10.42
N LEU A 121 -1.35 -0.09 -9.72
CA LEU A 121 -0.28 -0.10 -8.71
C LEU A 121 -0.70 -0.91 -7.48
N ALA A 122 -1.94 -0.70 -6.98
CA ALA A 122 -2.49 -1.39 -5.82
C ALA A 122 -2.60 -2.92 -5.98
N ARG A 123 -2.69 -3.42 -7.22
CA ARG A 123 -2.69 -4.86 -7.53
C ARG A 123 -1.30 -5.49 -7.61
N ARG A 124 -0.22 -4.70 -7.56
CA ARG A 124 1.16 -5.20 -7.54
C ARG A 124 1.58 -5.62 -6.12
N ARG A 125 0.84 -6.58 -5.56
CA ARG A 125 1.03 -7.15 -4.22
C ARG A 125 2.21 -8.11 -4.20
N GLU A 126 2.94 -8.10 -3.09
CA GLU A 126 4.07 -8.99 -2.80
C GLU A 126 3.86 -9.81 -1.53
N TYR A 127 3.01 -9.36 -0.58
CA TYR A 127 2.90 -9.93 0.77
C TYR A 127 1.49 -9.92 1.40
N GLU A 128 0.46 -9.45 0.70
CA GLU A 128 -0.92 -9.37 1.20
C GLU A 128 -1.95 -9.62 0.07
N GLU A 129 -3.06 -10.31 0.36
CA GLU A 129 -4.23 -10.40 -0.52
C GLU A 129 -5.46 -9.77 0.17
N PRO A 130 -5.87 -8.56 -0.21
CA PRO A 130 -7.10 -7.95 0.31
C PRO A 130 -8.36 -8.59 -0.29
N PHE A 131 -9.41 -8.78 0.52
CA PHE A 131 -10.70 -9.38 0.17
C PHE A 131 -11.87 -8.85 1.03
#